data_AF-A0A927ZTP5-F1
#
_entry.id   AF-A0A927ZTP5-F1
#
_cell.length_a   1.000
_cell.length_b   1.000
_cell.length_c   1.000
_cell.angle_alpha   90.00
_cell.angle_beta   90.00
_cell.angle_gamma   90.00
#
_symmetry.space_group_name_H-M   'P 1'
#
loop_
_entity.id
_entity.type
_entity.pdbx_description
1 polymer ?
#
loop_
_entity_poly.entity_id
_entity_poly.type
_entity_poly.pdbx_seq_one_letter_code
_entity_poly.pdbx_strand_id
1 'polypeptide(L)' 'MTFGDALEQVKAGRQIRRPAFLSGVYIECAYTDLMRPYLVICDQVERVPYIVRNGDIFADDWEVLP' A
#
# COMPACT_ATOMS: atom_id res chain seq x y z
N MET A 1 -9.32 -8.23 -1.16
CA MET A 1 -10.16 -7.14 -1.72
C MET A 1 -9.48 -6.60 -2.97
N THR A 2 -10.20 -5.87 -3.83
CA THR A 2 -9.61 -5.34 -5.07
C THR A 2 -8.58 -4.25 -4.76
N PHE A 3 -7.67 -3.97 -5.69
CA PHE A 3 -6.75 -2.84 -5.54
C PHE A 3 -7.47 -1.51 -5.36
N GLY A 4 -8.61 -1.29 -6.04
CA GLY A 4 -9.41 -0.08 -5.89
C GLY A 4 -9.91 0.12 -4.46
N ASP A 5 -10.48 -0.92 -3.86
CA ASP A 5 -10.94 -0.89 -2.47
C ASP A 5 -9.77 -0.64 -1.51
N ALA A 6 -8.65 -1.35 -1.73
CA ALA A 6 -7.46 -1.22 -0.90
C ALA A 6 -6.87 0.20 -0.97
N LEU A 7 -6.87 0.82 -2.15
CA LEU A 7 -6.40 2.19 -2.33
C LEU A 7 -7.27 3.20 -1.54
N GLU A 8 -8.58 3.01 -1.48
CA GLU A 8 -9.46 3.84 -0.66
C GLU A 8 -9.17 3.67 0.85
N GLN A 9 -8.87 2.45 1.31
CA GLN A 9 -8.45 2.22 2.70
C GLN A 9 -7.12 2.93 3.02
N VAL A 10 -6.17 2.91 2.08
CA VAL A 10 -4.88 3.61 2.24
C VAL A 10 -5.05 5.12 2.27
N LYS A 11 -5.90 5.70 1.42
CA LYS A 11 -6.25 7.13 1.46
C LYS A 11 -6.92 7.52 2.79
N ALA A 12 -7.65 6.60 3.40
CA ALA A 12 -8.23 6.77 4.73
C ALA A 12 -7.21 6.59 5.88
N GLY A 13 -5.92 6.42 5.56
CA GLY A 13 -4.83 6.29 6.53
C GLY A 13 -4.62 4.88 7.06
N ARG A 14 -5.27 3.86 6.48
CA ARG A 14 -5.04 2.46 6.87
C ARG A 14 -3.84 1.88 6.14
N GLN A 15 -3.26 0.86 6.73
CA GLN A 15 -2.21 0.06 6.12
C GLN A 15 -2.82 -1.13 5.40
N ILE A 16 -2.30 -1.45 4.22
CA ILE A 16 -2.72 -2.62 3.43
C ILE A 16 -1.54 -3.52 3.15
N ARG A 17 -1.80 -4.77 2.80
CA ARG A 17 -0.79 -5.70 2.30
C ARG A 17 -1.35 -6.63 1.25
N ARG A 18 -0.45 -7.38 0.62
CA ARG A 18 -0.78 -8.58 -0.16
C ARG A 18 -0.11 -9.80 0.46
N PRO A 19 -0.76 -10.98 0.47
CA PRO A 19 -0.14 -12.24 0.89
C PRO A 19 1.12 -12.62 0.10
N ALA A 20 1.25 -12.14 -1.15
CA ALA A 20 2.43 -12.37 -1.98
C ALA A 20 3.68 -11.58 -1.52
N PHE A 21 3.52 -10.57 -0.66
CA PHE A 21 4.66 -9.85 -0.08
C PHE A 21 5.25 -10.63 1.10
N LEU A 22 6.49 -10.32 1.44
CA LEU A 22 7.14 -10.88 2.62
C LEU A 22 6.36 -10.49 3.89
N SER A 23 6.41 -11.36 4.89
CA SER A 23 5.75 -11.10 6.17
C SER A 23 6.25 -9.80 6.79
N GLY A 24 5.34 -8.94 7.26
CA GLY A 24 5.66 -7.64 7.84
C GLY A 24 5.80 -6.51 6.82
N VAL A 25 5.71 -6.81 5.52
CA VAL A 25 5.66 -5.78 4.47
C VAL A 25 4.23 -5.28 4.30
N TYR A 26 4.07 -3.96 4.30
CA TYR A 26 2.78 -3.29 4.11
C TYR A 26 2.94 -2.03 3.25
N ILE A 27 1.81 -1.48 2.83
CA ILE A 27 1.73 -0.25 2.05
C ILE A 27 0.88 0.75 2.81
N GLU A 28 1.33 1.99 2.82
CA GLU A 28 0.62 3.13 3.41
C GLU A 28 0.68 4.36 2.49
N CYS A 29 -0.11 5.39 2.84
CA CYS A 29 -0.06 6.68 2.17
C CYS A 29 0.94 7.58 2.90
N ALA A 30 1.88 8.15 2.16
CA ALA A 30 2.70 9.26 2.61
C ALA A 30 2.37 10.52 1.80
N TYR A 31 2.87 11.66 2.24
CA TYR A 31 2.66 12.95 1.60
C TYR A 31 4.00 13.65 1.41
N THR A 32 4.19 14.27 0.25
CA THR A 32 5.34 15.15 0.02
C THR A 32 5.20 16.44 0.84
N ASP A 33 6.27 17.24 0.93
CA ASP A 33 6.22 18.56 1.58
C ASP A 33 5.19 19.51 0.92
N LEU A 34 4.81 19.23 -0.33
CA LEU A 34 3.75 19.94 -1.07
C LEU A 34 2.38 19.27 -0.91
N MET A 35 2.21 18.41 0.09
CA MET A 35 0.97 17.68 0.41
C MET A 35 0.45 16.79 -0.73
N ARG A 36 1.32 16.31 -1.62
CA ARG A 36 0.92 15.36 -2.68
C ARG A 36 0.96 13.93 -2.13
N PRO A 37 -0.14 13.16 -2.18
CA PRO A 37 -0.15 11.79 -1.71
C PRO A 37 0.66 10.88 -2.63
N TYR A 38 1.35 9.92 -2.05
CA TYR A 38 2.01 8.83 -2.77
C TYR A 38 2.04 7.56 -1.90
N LEU A 39 2.15 6.41 -2.55
CA LEU A 39 2.23 5.13 -1.85
C LEU A 39 3.67 4.83 -1.45
N VAL A 40 3.83 4.23 -0.28
CA VAL A 40 5.11 3.77 0.24
C VAL A 40 4.97 2.32 0.66
N ILE A 41 5.92 1.49 0.24
CA ILE A 41 6.06 0.14 0.76
C ILE A 41 7.02 0.19 1.95
N CYS A 42 6.58 -0.37 3.06
CA CYS A 42 7.26 -0.29 4.34
C CYS A 42 7.51 -1.70 4.87
N ASP A 43 8.64 -1.87 5.55
CA ASP A 43 8.87 -2.96 6.49
C ASP A 43 9.30 -2.38 7.86
N GLN A 44 10.00 -3.18 8.69
CA GLN A 44 10.47 -2.72 10.00
C GLN A 44 11.65 -1.74 9.95
N VAL A 45 12.32 -1.62 8.81
CA VAL A 45 13.61 -0.94 8.66
C VAL A 45 13.56 0.15 7.57
N GLU A 46 12.88 -0.12 6.46
CA GLU A 46 12.90 0.70 5.26
C GLU A 46 11.51 1.16 4.83
N ARG A 47 11.50 2.32 4.17
CA ARG A 47 10.32 2.95 3.58
C ARG A 47 10.70 3.41 2.18
N VAL A 48 10.11 2.79 1.17
CA VAL A 48 10.48 3.02 -0.24
C VAL A 48 9.24 3.43 -1.03
N PRO A 49 9.33 4.44 -1.93
CA PRO A 49 8.22 4.78 -2.81
C PRO A 49 7.71 3.55 -3.58
N TYR A 50 6.42 3.30 -3.50
CA TYR A 50 5.79 2.15 -4.14
C TYR A 50 5.17 2.56 -5.47
N ILE A 51 5.67 1.95 -6.54
CA ILE A 51 5.13 2.14 -7.90
C ILE A 51 4.26 0.93 -8.23
N VAL A 52 2.95 1.19 -8.33
CA VAL A 52 1.94 0.18 -8.65
C VAL A 52 2.18 -0.36 -10.07
N ARG A 53 2.17 -1.69 -10.22
CA ARG A 53 2.30 -2.37 -11.52
C ARG A 53 0.97 -2.99 -11.94
N ASN A 54 0.87 -3.43 -13.20
CA ASN A 54 -0.34 -4.09 -13.71
C ASN A 54 -0.77 -5.28 -12.84
N GLY A 55 0.18 -6.11 -12.38
CA GLY A 55 -0.12 -7.23 -11.49
C GLY A 55 -0.66 -6.85 -10.10
N ASP A 56 -0.48 -5.59 -9.70
CA ASP A 56 -1.03 -5.04 -8.46
C ASP A 56 -2.44 -4.51 -8.68
N ILE A 57 -2.65 -3.82 -9.82
CA ILE A 57 -3.95 -3.26 -10.23
C ILE A 57 -4.99 -4.37 -10.42
N PHE A 58 -4.59 -5.49 -11.02
CA PHE A 58 -5.49 -6.61 -11.31
C PHE A 58 -5.59 -7.63 -10.16
N ALA A 59 -4.92 -7.40 -9.04
CA ALA A 59 -5.00 -8.27 -7.88
C ALA A 59 -6.27 -8.04 -7.05
N ASP A 60 -6.83 -9.12 -6.53
CA ASP A 60 -8.03 -9.17 -5.69
C ASP A 60 -7.76 -9.72 -4.28
N ASP A 61 -6.49 -9.97 -3.96
CA ASP A 61 -5.98 -10.55 -2.72
C ASP A 61 -5.47 -9.51 -1.71
N TRP A 62 -5.86 -8.24 -1.85
CA TRP A 62 -5.44 -7.20 -0.90
C TRP A 62 -6.13 -7.34 0.46
N GLU A 63 -5.40 -7.02 1.52
CA GLU A 63 -5.87 -7.10 2.90
C GLU A 63 -5.58 -5.78 3.62
N VAL A 64 -6.47 -5.38 4.52
CA VAL A 64 -6.24 -4.26 5.46
C VAL A 64 -5.60 -4.83 6.71
N LEU A 65 -4.55 -4.18 7.21
CA LEU A 65 -3.95 -4.57 8.48
C LEU A 65 -4.77 -4.04 9.67
N PRO A 66 -4.80 -4.80 10.80
CA PRO A 66 -5.55 -4.40 12.00
C PRO A 66 -5.10 -3.08 12.63
#